data_AF-A0A7C4UJW9-F1
#
_entry.id   AF-A0A7C4UJW9-F1
#
_cell.length_a   1.000
_cell.length_b   1.000
_cell.length_c   1.000
_cell.angle_alpha   90.00
_cell.angle_beta   90.00
_cell.angle_gamma   90.00
#
_symmetry.space_group_name_H-M   'P 1'
#
loop_
_entity.id
_entity.type
_entity.pdbx_description
1 polymer ?
#
loop_
_entity_poly.entity_id
_entity_poly.type
_entity_poly.pdbx_seq_one_letter_code
_entity_poly.pdbx_strand_id
1 'polypeptide(L)'
;PGRVGCLGLGTAAVTVFDDQTSIVDVLYNICRFFQHESCGQCTPCREGTGWMLKIVERIRRGQGRIEDLDILAEVGQNIGIMPGTTICGLADGAGWPVKNAIKKFRPEFESYIRSGQKTTKPLPLVAAH
;
A
#
# COMPACT_ATOMS: atom_id res chain seq x y z
N PRO A 1 4.22 26.33 -18.48
CA PRO A 1 3.54 25.90 -17.23
C PRO A 1 3.88 24.44 -16.91
N GLY A 2 4.74 24.21 -15.91
CA GLY A 2 5.16 22.87 -15.51
C GLY A 2 3.96 22.04 -15.03
N ARG A 3 3.84 20.81 -15.53
CA ARG A 3 2.93 19.80 -14.97
C ARG A 3 3.42 19.42 -13.58
N VAL A 4 3.08 20.21 -12.58
CA VAL A 4 3.10 19.72 -11.20
C VAL A 4 1.89 18.82 -11.07
N GLY A 5 2.10 17.53 -10.79
CA GLY A 5 1.00 16.59 -10.56
C GLY A 5 0.18 17.06 -9.35
N CYS A 6 -0.97 17.68 -9.60
CA CYS A 6 -1.80 18.37 -8.60
C CYS A 6 -2.45 17.46 -7.54
N LEU A 7 -2.11 16.17 -7.51
CA LEU A 7 -2.59 15.19 -6.52
C LEU A 7 -1.65 15.11 -5.29
N GLY A 8 -1.05 16.23 -4.89
CA GLY A 8 0.02 16.24 -3.89
C GLY A 8 -0.45 16.34 -2.43
N LEU A 9 -1.58 17.01 -2.18
CA LEU A 9 -2.05 17.29 -0.83
C LEU A 9 -3.58 17.22 -0.78
N GLY A 10 -4.13 16.12 -0.27
CA GLY A 10 -5.56 15.92 -0.07
C GLY A 10 -6.09 16.71 1.13
N THR A 11 -6.41 16.03 2.23
CA THR A 11 -6.93 16.65 3.46
C THR A 11 -5.87 17.31 4.35
N ALA A 12 -4.59 17.24 3.95
CA ALA A 12 -3.44 17.62 4.77
C ALA A 12 -3.36 16.89 6.13
N ALA A 13 -3.99 15.72 6.27
CA ALA A 13 -3.85 14.86 7.43
C ALA A 13 -2.49 14.16 7.42
N VAL A 14 -1.52 14.74 8.13
CA VAL A 14 -0.17 14.18 8.26
C VAL A 14 -0.16 13.09 9.34
N THR A 15 0.25 11.89 8.97
CA THR A 15 0.51 10.79 9.91
C THR A 15 2.01 10.54 10.01
N VAL A 16 2.54 10.52 11.23
CA VAL A 16 3.96 10.29 11.51
C VAL A 16 4.13 8.91 12.14
N PHE A 17 5.09 8.15 11.62
CA PHE A 17 5.51 6.85 12.15
C PHE A 17 6.99 6.93 12.54
N ASP A 18 7.34 6.35 13.68
CA ASP A 18 8.73 6.24 14.12
C ASP A 18 9.47 5.11 13.38
N ASP A 19 10.77 4.98 13.63
CA ASP A 19 11.64 3.94 13.07
C ASP A 19 11.42 2.56 13.72
N GLN A 20 10.69 2.48 14.83
CA GLN A 20 10.28 1.23 15.47
C GLN A 20 9.06 0.60 14.81
N THR A 21 8.31 1.39 14.03
CA THR A 21 7.12 0.95 13.31
C THR A 21 7.51 0.31 11.97
N SER A 22 7.12 -0.94 11.75
CA SER A 22 7.36 -1.64 10.48
C SER A 22 6.57 -0.99 9.35
N ILE A 23 7.26 -0.61 8.27
CA ILE A 23 6.58 -0.09 7.08
C ILE A 23 5.67 -1.13 6.42
N VAL A 24 5.98 -2.43 6.60
CA VAL A 24 5.17 -3.54 6.09
C VAL A 24 3.80 -3.57 6.78
N ASP A 25 3.75 -3.34 8.09
CA ASP A 25 2.50 -3.29 8.84
C ASP A 25 1.68 -2.03 8.53
N VAL A 26 2.35 -0.89 8.36
CA VAL A 26 1.71 0.36 7.93
C VAL A 26 1.05 0.16 6.56
N LEU A 27 1.79 -0.39 5.60
CA LEU A 27 1.25 -0.67 4.27
C LEU A 27 0.12 -1.70 4.32
N TYR A 28 0.25 -2.74 5.14
CA TYR A 28 -0.79 -3.74 5.33
C TYR A 28 -2.09 -3.10 5.82
N ASN A 29 -2.02 -2.22 6.82
CA ASN A 29 -3.19 -1.53 7.36
C ASN A 29 -3.88 -0.67 6.29
N ILE A 30 -3.09 0.07 5.50
CA ILE A 30 -3.60 0.89 4.40
C ILE A 30 -4.27 0.02 3.32
N CYS A 31 -3.61 -1.05 2.88
CA CYS A 31 -4.17 -1.98 1.88
C CYS A 31 -5.46 -2.64 2.38
N ARG A 32 -5.50 -3.02 3.67
CA ARG A 32 -6.69 -3.60 4.30
C ARG A 32 -7.86 -2.59 4.28
N PHE A 33 -7.60 -1.34 4.63
CA PHE A 33 -8.61 -0.28 4.58
C PHE A 33 -9.20 -0.12 3.16
N PHE A 34 -8.35 0.08 2.15
CA PHE A 34 -8.83 0.29 0.77
C PHE A 34 -9.54 -0.94 0.19
N GLN A 35 -9.13 -2.15 0.56
CA GLN A 35 -9.84 -3.35 0.16
C GLN A 35 -11.22 -3.43 0.80
N HIS A 36 -11.33 -3.07 2.08
CA HIS A 36 -12.61 -3.07 2.81
C HIS A 36 -13.58 -2.00 2.29
N GLU A 37 -13.07 -0.80 2.00
CA GLU A 37 -13.85 0.35 1.53
C GLU A 37 -14.13 0.34 0.02
N SER A 38 -13.55 -0.60 -0.73
CA SER A 38 -13.84 -0.72 -2.15
C SER A 38 -15.31 -1.08 -2.37
N CYS A 39 -16.08 -0.19 -3.01
CA CYS A 39 -17.48 -0.43 -3.36
C CYS A 39 -17.69 -1.58 -4.36
N GLY A 40 -16.62 -2.05 -5.01
CA GLY A 40 -16.63 -3.23 -5.87
C GLY A 40 -17.15 -3.03 -7.29
N GLN A 41 -17.50 -1.81 -7.70
CA GLN A 41 -18.08 -1.55 -9.03
C GLN A 41 -17.07 -1.74 -10.17
N CYS A 42 -15.83 -1.27 -9.99
CA CYS A 42 -14.79 -1.37 -11.01
C CYS A 42 -13.96 -2.64 -10.76
N THR A 43 -13.81 -3.51 -11.75
CA THR A 43 -12.93 -4.68 -11.67
C THR A 43 -11.49 -4.32 -11.24
N PRO A 44 -10.79 -3.32 -11.83
CA PRO A 44 -9.43 -3.01 -11.40
C PRO A 44 -9.33 -2.53 -9.94
N CYS A 45 -10.37 -1.86 -9.43
CA CYS A 45 -10.42 -1.48 -8.01
C CYS A 45 -10.66 -2.70 -7.13
N ARG A 46 -11.75 -3.46 -7.38
CA ARG A 46 -12.16 -4.63 -6.59
C ARG A 46 -11.07 -5.70 -6.50
N GLU A 47 -10.54 -6.09 -7.65
CA GLU A 47 -9.52 -7.14 -7.72
C GLU A 47 -8.14 -6.59 -7.34
N GLY A 48 -7.80 -5.38 -7.77
CA GLY A 48 -6.50 -4.77 -7.50
C GLY A 48 -6.24 -4.56 -6.01
N THR A 49 -7.20 -3.98 -5.27
CA THR A 49 -7.07 -3.83 -3.81
C THR A 49 -6.98 -5.17 -3.09
N GLY A 50 -7.72 -6.18 -3.57
CA GLY A 50 -7.66 -7.54 -3.03
C GLY A 50 -6.30 -8.21 -3.25
N TRP A 51 -5.71 -8.05 -4.42
CA TRP A 51 -4.38 -8.56 -4.74
C TRP A 51 -3.29 -7.89 -3.90
N MET A 52 -3.32 -6.56 -3.81
CA MET A 52 -2.35 -5.80 -2.99
C MET A 52 -2.39 -6.26 -1.52
N LEU A 53 -3.59 -6.41 -0.94
CA LEU A 53 -3.74 -6.92 0.43
C LEU A 53 -3.16 -8.32 0.59
N LYS A 54 -3.47 -9.26 -0.30
CA LYS A 54 -2.99 -10.65 -0.23
C LYS A 54 -1.46 -10.73 -0.30
N ILE A 55 -0.84 -9.94 -1.17
CA ILE A 55 0.62 -9.93 -1.33
C ILE A 55 1.28 -9.34 -0.08
N VAL A 56 0.82 -8.17 0.38
CA VAL A 56 1.39 -7.53 1.58
C VAL A 56 1.18 -8.41 2.81
N GLU A 57 0.02 -9.06 2.95
CA GLU A 57 -0.23 -10.02 4.03
C GLU A 57 0.74 -11.21 3.97
N ARG A 58 1.05 -11.72 2.79
CA ARG A 58 2.02 -12.80 2.61
C ARG A 58 3.43 -12.38 3.00
N ILE A 59 3.85 -11.17 2.63
CA ILE A 59 5.13 -10.58 3.08
C ILE A 59 5.14 -10.46 4.61
N ARG A 60 4.06 -9.90 5.18
CA ARG A 60 3.87 -9.72 6.63
C ARG A 60 3.97 -11.03 7.42
N ARG A 61 3.53 -12.14 6.82
CA ARG A 61 3.57 -13.50 7.41
C ARG A 61 4.93 -14.20 7.25
N GLY A 62 5.94 -13.54 6.69
CA GLY A 62 7.28 -14.11 6.44
C GLY A 62 7.29 -15.08 5.25
N GLN A 63 6.31 -14.98 4.36
CA GLN A 63 6.14 -15.85 3.17
C GLN A 63 6.26 -15.05 1.86
N GLY A 64 6.76 -13.82 1.94
CA GLY A 64 6.99 -12.97 0.79
C GLY A 64 8.09 -13.51 -0.12
N ARG A 65 8.06 -13.09 -1.38
CA ARG A 65 9.05 -13.38 -2.41
C ARG A 65 9.53 -12.08 -3.02
N ILE A 66 10.74 -12.03 -3.56
CA ILE A 66 11.29 -10.78 -4.10
C ILE A 66 10.45 -10.29 -5.29
N GLU A 67 9.91 -11.21 -6.08
CA GLU A 67 9.03 -10.93 -7.23
C GLU A 67 7.73 -10.25 -6.79
N ASP A 68 7.31 -10.41 -5.52
CA ASP A 68 6.12 -9.77 -4.99
C ASP A 68 6.23 -8.24 -4.98
N LEU A 69 7.44 -7.72 -4.81
CA LEU A 69 7.68 -6.28 -4.80
C LEU A 69 7.50 -5.70 -6.19
N ASP A 70 7.91 -6.44 -7.22
CA ASP A 70 7.75 -6.03 -8.61
C ASP A 70 6.27 -6.12 -9.03
N ILE A 71 5.56 -7.17 -8.60
CA ILE A 71 4.11 -7.29 -8.79
C ILE A 71 3.37 -6.16 -8.07
N LEU A 72 3.72 -5.83 -6.82
CA LEU A 72 3.12 -4.71 -6.09
C LEU A 72 3.36 -3.37 -6.78
N ALA A 73 4.56 -3.15 -7.32
CA ALA A 73 4.88 -1.95 -8.08
C ALA A 73 4.03 -1.87 -9.36
N GLU A 74 3.90 -2.98 -10.09
CA GLU A 74 3.09 -3.08 -11.31
C GLU A 74 1.60 -2.84 -11.03
N VAL A 75 1.03 -3.57 -10.07
CA VAL A 75 -0.39 -3.41 -9.67
C VAL A 75 -0.63 -1.99 -9.18
N GLY A 76 0.29 -1.44 -8.38
CA GLY A 76 0.26 -0.04 -7.99
C GLY A 76 0.19 0.87 -9.22
N GLN A 77 1.14 0.78 -10.15
CA GLN A 77 1.18 1.63 -11.35
C GLN A 77 -0.08 1.52 -12.22
N ASN A 78 -0.67 0.33 -12.31
CA ASN A 78 -1.81 0.07 -13.17
C ASN A 78 -3.17 0.34 -12.50
N ILE A 79 -3.26 0.35 -11.16
CA ILE A 79 -4.48 0.73 -10.45
C ILE A 79 -4.67 2.25 -10.47
N GLY A 80 -5.89 2.69 -10.83
CA GLY A 80 -6.30 4.11 -10.79
C GLY A 80 -6.01 4.88 -12.09
N ILE A 81 -4.78 5.33 -12.30
CA ILE A 81 -4.39 6.44 -13.20
C ILE A 81 -4.51 6.21 -14.72
N MET A 82 -5.23 5.18 -15.18
CA MET A 82 -5.61 5.04 -16.59
C MET A 82 -6.97 5.71 -16.83
N PRO A 83 -7.05 6.75 -17.68
CA PRO A 83 -8.33 7.36 -18.03
C PRO A 83 -9.34 6.30 -18.52
N GLY A 84 -10.47 6.16 -17.81
CA GLY A 84 -11.57 5.28 -18.20
C GLY A 84 -11.54 3.85 -17.67
N THR A 85 -10.57 3.43 -16.85
CA THR A 85 -10.56 2.07 -16.26
C THR A 85 -11.26 2.00 -14.90
N THR A 86 -11.39 3.13 -14.21
CA THR A 86 -12.04 3.24 -12.89
C THR A 86 -13.05 4.39 -12.87
N ILE A 87 -14.08 4.26 -12.03
CA ILE A 87 -15.22 5.18 -11.97
C ILE A 87 -14.97 6.32 -10.96
N CYS A 88 -14.21 6.07 -9.90
CA CYS A 88 -13.97 7.05 -8.82
C CYS A 88 -12.50 7.06 -8.36
N GLY A 89 -12.13 8.08 -7.59
CA GLY A 89 -10.76 8.30 -7.11
C GLY A 89 -10.26 7.35 -6.01
N LEU A 90 -11.07 6.40 -5.54
CA LEU A 90 -10.63 5.44 -4.52
C LEU A 90 -9.49 4.56 -5.04
N ALA A 91 -9.55 4.17 -6.32
CA ALA A 91 -8.51 3.36 -6.95
C ALA A 91 -7.15 4.08 -7.00
N ASP A 92 -7.16 5.38 -7.29
CA ASP A 92 -5.95 6.21 -7.21
C ASP A 92 -5.43 6.28 -5.77
N GLY A 93 -6.34 6.49 -4.81
CA GLY A 93 -6.03 6.50 -3.37
C GLY A 93 -5.39 5.21 -2.88
N ALA A 94 -5.83 4.05 -3.39
CA ALA A 94 -5.24 2.75 -3.05
C ALA A 94 -3.87 2.51 -3.71
N GLY A 95 -3.66 3.00 -4.92
CA GLY A 95 -2.41 2.79 -5.67
C GLY A 95 -1.23 3.62 -5.16
N TRP A 96 -1.45 4.87 -4.77
CA TRP A 96 -0.38 5.79 -4.36
C TRP A 96 0.43 5.33 -3.14
N PRO A 97 -0.18 4.84 -2.04
CA PRO A 97 0.54 4.32 -0.89
C PRO A 97 1.47 3.17 -1.26
N VAL A 98 1.02 2.22 -2.09
CA VAL A 98 1.83 1.08 -2.54
C VAL A 98 3.01 1.54 -3.38
N LYS A 99 2.77 2.41 -4.39
CA LYS A 99 3.84 2.98 -5.23
C LYS A 99 4.93 3.64 -4.38
N ASN A 100 4.53 4.47 -3.43
CA ASN A 100 5.44 5.24 -2.61
C ASN A 100 6.17 4.35 -1.60
N ALA A 101 5.48 3.40 -0.98
CA ALA A 101 6.08 2.45 -0.05
C ALA A 101 7.15 1.60 -0.73
N ILE A 102 6.84 1.00 -1.89
CA ILE A 102 7.81 0.19 -2.63
C ILE A 102 8.97 1.05 -3.14
N LYS A 103 8.70 2.23 -3.70
CA LYS A 103 9.76 3.11 -4.21
C LYS A 103 10.73 3.60 -3.12
N LYS A 104 10.21 3.99 -1.95
CA LYS A 104 11.02 4.60 -0.87
C LYS A 104 11.65 3.57 0.05
N PHE A 105 10.94 2.47 0.33
CA PHE A 105 11.33 1.49 1.35
C PHE A 105 11.65 0.10 0.78
N ARG A 106 11.88 -0.04 -0.53
CA ARG A 106 12.25 -1.33 -1.16
C ARG A 106 13.31 -2.12 -0.37
N PRO A 107 14.43 -1.51 0.09
CA PRO A 107 15.45 -2.25 0.82
C PRO A 107 14.94 -2.87 2.12
N GLU A 108 14.01 -2.22 2.81
CA GLU A 108 13.40 -2.73 4.04
C GLU A 108 12.51 -3.94 3.73
N PHE A 109 11.67 -3.84 2.68
CA PHE A 109 10.86 -4.98 2.22
C PHE A 109 11.72 -6.18 1.81
N GLU A 110 12.81 -5.95 1.07
CA GLU A 110 13.73 -7.02 0.68
C GLU A 110 14.40 -7.67 1.91
N SER A 111 14.79 -6.87 2.91
CA SER A 111 15.35 -7.38 4.16
C SER A 111 14.33 -8.26 4.93
N TYR A 112 13.07 -7.82 5.02
CA TYR A 112 11.98 -8.61 5.61
C TYR A 112 11.75 -9.94 4.87
N ILE A 113 11.75 -9.91 3.54
CA ILE A 113 11.58 -11.11 2.72
C ILE A 113 12.74 -12.09 2.92
N ARG A 114 13.99 -11.61 2.88
CA ARG A 114 15.19 -12.45 3.02
C ARG A 114 15.33 -13.04 4.43
N SER A 115 14.95 -12.29 5.46
CA SER A 115 15.01 -12.76 6.85
C SER A 115 13.86 -13.71 7.21
N GLY A 116 12.76 -13.70 6.44
CA GLY A 116 11.54 -14.44 6.78
C GLY A 116 10.87 -13.94 8.08
N GLN A 117 11.23 -12.74 8.54
CA GLN A 117 10.72 -12.19 9.79
C GLN A 117 9.23 -11.87 9.69
N LYS A 118 8.48 -12.25 10.72
CA LYS A 118 7.06 -11.91 10.85
C LYS A 118 6.91 -10.59 11.59
N THR A 119 6.09 -9.69 11.07
CA THR A 119 5.82 -8.37 11.68
C THR A 119 4.52 -8.35 12.46
N THR A 120 3.98 -9.49 12.89
CA THR A 120 2.68 -9.58 13.59
C THR A 120 2.66 -8.92 14.98
N LYS A 121 3.57 -7.98 15.27
CA LYS A 121 3.48 -7.13 16.46
C LYS A 121 2.14 -6.39 16.39
N PRO A 122 1.27 -6.53 17.40
CA PRO A 122 0.20 -5.57 17.56
C PRO A 122 0.88 -4.21 17.71
N LEU A 123 0.52 -3.25 16.86
CA LEU A 123 0.82 -1.85 17.16
C LEU A 123 0.28 -1.62 18.57
N PRO A 124 1.11 -1.30 19.57
CA PRO A 124 0.58 -0.76 20.79
C PRO A 124 -0.09 0.54 20.34
N LEU A 125 -1.41 0.51 20.23
CA LEU A 125 -2.20 1.73 20.20
C LEU A 125 -1.94 2.37 21.54
N VAL A 126 -0.84 3.13 21.63
CA VAL A 126 -0.65 4.08 22.70
C VAL A 126 -1.85 4.99 22.55
N ALA A 127 -2.82 4.80 23.44
CA ALA A 127 -3.97 5.68 23.54
C ALA A 127 -3.41 7.10 23.60
N ALA A 128 -3.53 7.83 22.50
CA ALA A 128 -3.27 9.26 22.50
C ALA A 128 -4.30 9.84 23.47
N HIS A 129 -3.77 10.55 24.48
CA HIS A 129 -4.52 11.24 25.52
C HIS A 129 -5.70 12.06 24.97
#